data_AF-A0A1G2PD36-F1
#
_entry.id   AF-A0A1G2PD36-F1
#
_cell.length_a   1.000
_cell.length_b   1.000
_cell.length_c   1.000
_cell.angle_alpha   90.00
_cell.angle_beta   90.00
_cell.angle_gamma   90.00
#
_symmetry.space_group_name_H-M   'P 1'
#
loop_
_entity.id
_entity.type
_entity.pdbx_description
1 polymer ?
#
loop_
_entity_poly.entity_id
_entity_poly.type
_entity_poly.pdbx_seq_one_letter_code
_entity_poly.pdbx_strand_id
1 'polypeptide(L)'
;MVIVVLGTIVILASPSWRGSRIKSELDSDTRTLVDTLKRAQNNATTGEGFTNWGVRFDNTGPTPFFQLFSGPNWTSGNKYEYFPLTFGVMFASPASGAAEEITFDLRTGKRTAGTSSIVIRNVDNTSLTRTIYVSSEGAVSTN
;
A
#
# COMPACT_ATOMS: atom_id res chain seq x y z
N MET A 1 34.83 54.77 17.02
CA MET A 1 35.35 53.44 16.63
C MET A 1 34.28 52.43 16.99
N VAL A 2 33.91 51.60 16.03
CA VAL A 2 32.69 50.78 15.97
C VAL A 2 32.67 49.66 17.03
N ILE A 3 31.54 49.50 17.73
CA ILE A 3 31.18 48.29 18.47
C ILE A 3 30.41 47.40 17.51
N VAL A 4 30.88 46.19 17.20
CA VAL A 4 29.98 45.07 16.88
C VAL A 4 30.62 43.75 17.27
N VAL A 5 30.06 43.14 18.31
CA VAL A 5 30.18 41.71 18.63
C VAL A 5 29.48 40.94 17.52
N LEU A 6 30.23 40.22 16.68
CA LEU A 6 29.70 39.27 15.70
C LEU A 6 30.22 37.87 16.04
N GLY A 7 29.61 37.27 17.05
CA GLY A 7 29.76 35.87 17.42
C GLY A 7 28.43 35.14 17.31
N THR A 8 27.77 35.19 16.15
CA THR A 8 26.51 34.48 15.91
C THR A 8 26.78 33.07 15.37
N ILE A 9 26.81 32.13 16.32
CA ILE A 9 26.29 30.76 16.28
C ILE A 9 26.09 30.12 14.88
N VAL A 10 26.99 29.20 14.53
CA VAL A 10 26.71 28.15 13.53
C VAL A 10 25.83 27.10 14.21
N ILE A 11 24.51 27.23 14.11
CA ILE A 11 23.61 26.11 14.44
C ILE A 11 23.70 25.14 13.26
N LEU A 12 24.31 24.00 13.52
CA LEU A 12 24.30 22.82 12.66
C LEU A 12 22.84 22.36 12.47
N ALA A 13 22.17 22.87 11.44
CA ALA A 13 20.97 22.23 10.93
C ALA A 13 21.41 20.93 10.25
N SER A 14 21.47 19.85 11.03
CA SER A 14 21.65 18.51 10.49
C SER A 14 20.57 18.27 9.43
N PRO A 15 20.91 17.98 8.16
CA PRO A 15 19.89 17.76 7.16
C PRO A 15 19.28 16.39 7.42
N SER A 16 18.12 16.35 8.08
CA SER A 16 17.28 15.16 8.23
C SER A 16 16.60 14.78 6.89
N TRP A 17 17.34 14.84 5.77
CA TRP A 17 16.84 14.53 4.44
C TRP A 17 16.45 13.06 4.25
N ARG A 18 17.00 12.14 5.06
CA ARG A 18 16.61 10.73 5.05
C ARG A 18 15.17 10.51 5.53
N GLY A 19 14.73 11.22 6.57
CA GLY A 19 13.39 11.06 7.13
C GLY A 19 12.26 11.51 6.19
N SER A 20 12.51 12.51 5.35
CA SER A 20 11.51 13.01 4.39
C SER A 20 11.34 12.11 3.17
N ARG A 21 12.42 11.51 2.65
CA ARG A 21 12.34 10.55 1.53
C ARG A 21 11.59 9.27 1.92
N ILE A 22 11.90 8.74 3.11
CA ILE A 22 11.29 7.52 3.64
C ILE A 22 9.76 7.64 3.79
N LYS A 23 9.27 8.79 4.29
CA LYS A 23 7.83 9.05 4.36
C LYS A 23 7.19 9.14 2.97
N SER A 24 7.90 9.74 2.01
CA SER A 24 7.40 9.89 0.64
C SER A 24 7.21 8.55 -0.07
N GLU A 25 8.11 7.58 0.15
CA GLU A 25 8.02 6.25 -0.46
C GLU A 25 6.86 5.44 0.13
N LEU A 26 6.74 5.42 1.46
CA LEU A 26 5.62 4.76 2.14
C LEU A 26 4.27 5.35 1.73
N ASP A 27 4.18 6.68 1.62
CA ASP A 27 2.97 7.35 1.16
C ASP A 27 2.69 7.09 -0.33
N SER A 28 3.72 6.98 -1.16
CA SER A 28 3.59 6.64 -2.59
C SER A 28 3.03 5.23 -2.77
N ASP A 29 3.62 4.23 -2.09
CA ASP A 29 3.15 2.85 -2.15
C ASP A 29 1.72 2.73 -1.59
N THR A 30 1.41 3.45 -0.52
CA THR A 30 0.04 3.52 0.03
C THR A 30 -0.96 4.01 -1.02
N ARG A 31 -0.64 5.09 -1.74
CA ARG A 31 -1.53 5.64 -2.78
C ARG A 31 -1.72 4.64 -3.92
N THR A 32 -0.65 4.07 -4.45
CA THR A 32 -0.72 3.07 -5.53
C THR A 32 -1.55 1.86 -5.12
N LEU A 33 -1.39 1.40 -3.88
CA LEU A 33 -2.16 0.29 -3.33
C LEU A 33 -3.66 0.63 -3.25
N VAL A 34 -3.99 1.80 -2.68
CA VAL A 34 -5.38 2.28 -2.58
C VAL A 34 -6.02 2.43 -3.96
N ASP A 35 -5.31 3.00 -4.92
CA ASP A 35 -5.81 3.21 -6.27
C ASP A 35 -6.02 1.88 -7.00
N THR A 36 -5.15 0.90 -6.76
CA THR A 36 -5.29 -0.45 -7.32
C THR A 36 -6.50 -1.18 -6.73
N LEU A 37 -6.73 -1.07 -5.41
CA LEU A 37 -7.92 -1.61 -4.76
C LEU A 37 -9.21 -0.95 -5.27
N LYS A 38 -9.22 0.39 -5.38
CA LYS A 38 -10.36 1.13 -5.94
C LYS A 38 -10.62 0.75 -7.39
N ARG A 39 -9.57 0.55 -8.18
CA ARG A 39 -9.70 0.09 -9.57
C ARG A 39 -10.27 -1.31 -9.63
N ALA A 40 -9.79 -2.26 -8.82
CA ALA A 40 -10.37 -3.59 -8.73
C ALA A 40 -11.86 -3.54 -8.37
N GLN A 41 -12.23 -2.74 -7.37
CA GLN A 41 -13.61 -2.55 -6.93
C GLN A 41 -14.49 -1.92 -8.03
N ASN A 42 -13.97 -0.91 -8.73
CA ASN A 42 -14.67 -0.29 -9.86
C ASN A 42 -14.86 -1.29 -11.01
N ASN A 43 -13.82 -2.03 -11.38
CA ASN A 43 -13.88 -3.06 -12.43
C ASN A 43 -14.88 -4.17 -12.11
N ALA A 44 -14.97 -4.60 -10.85
CA ALA A 44 -16.01 -5.53 -10.40
C ALA A 44 -17.42 -4.92 -10.53
N THR A 45 -17.57 -3.63 -10.19
CA THR A 45 -18.86 -2.93 -10.24
C THR A 45 -19.35 -2.70 -11.67
N THR A 46 -18.45 -2.26 -12.57
CA THR A 46 -18.75 -2.09 -14.01
C THR A 46 -18.93 -3.43 -14.71
N GLY A 47 -18.50 -4.52 -14.08
CA GLY A 47 -18.58 -5.87 -14.61
C GLY A 47 -17.64 -6.13 -15.77
N GLU A 48 -16.47 -5.48 -15.74
CA GLU A 48 -15.43 -5.67 -16.73
C GLU A 48 -15.04 -7.16 -16.81
N GLY A 49 -15.13 -7.74 -18.01
CA GLY A 49 -14.82 -9.16 -18.23
C GLY A 49 -15.80 -10.16 -17.59
N PHE A 50 -16.95 -9.69 -17.06
CA PHE A 50 -17.99 -10.52 -16.42
C PHE A 50 -17.44 -11.45 -15.32
N THR A 51 -16.49 -10.96 -14.54
CA THR A 51 -15.82 -11.73 -13.50
C THR A 51 -15.59 -10.89 -12.23
N ASN A 52 -15.20 -11.56 -11.16
CA ASN A 52 -14.74 -10.90 -9.95
C ASN A 52 -13.36 -10.26 -10.19
N TRP A 53 -13.07 -9.20 -9.45
CA TRP A 53 -11.77 -8.52 -9.51
C TRP A 53 -11.17 -8.45 -8.12
N GLY A 54 -9.85 -8.50 -8.05
CA GLY A 54 -9.18 -8.48 -6.76
C GLY A 54 -7.72 -8.10 -6.83
N VAL A 55 -7.15 -7.93 -5.65
CA VAL A 55 -5.73 -7.64 -5.46
C VAL A 55 -5.13 -8.69 -4.55
N ARG A 56 -4.06 -9.32 -5.01
CA ARG A 56 -3.24 -10.24 -4.23
C ARG A 56 -2.13 -9.45 -3.55
N PHE A 57 -1.93 -9.65 -2.25
CA PHE A 57 -0.83 -9.12 -1.46
C PHE A 57 0.07 -10.28 -1.08
N ASP A 58 1.30 -10.28 -1.59
CA ASP A 58 2.25 -11.36 -1.37
C ASP A 58 3.45 -10.89 -0.55
N ASN A 59 3.66 -11.54 0.59
CA ASN A 59 4.78 -11.33 1.49
C ASN A 59 5.58 -12.62 1.70
N THR A 60 5.54 -13.55 0.75
CA THR A 60 6.24 -14.85 0.84
C THR A 60 7.70 -14.77 0.39
N GLY A 61 8.00 -13.85 -0.52
CA GLY A 61 9.32 -13.66 -1.12
C GLY A 61 10.14 -12.51 -0.50
N PRO A 62 11.41 -12.36 -0.95
CA PRO A 62 12.29 -11.28 -0.50
C PRO A 62 11.83 -9.89 -0.93
N THR A 63 11.07 -9.82 -2.03
CA THR A 63 10.47 -8.58 -2.53
C THR A 63 8.96 -8.71 -2.44
N PRO A 64 8.34 -8.17 -1.38
CA PRO A 64 6.90 -8.20 -1.25
C PRO A 64 6.24 -7.37 -2.36
N PHE A 65 5.10 -7.83 -2.85
CA PHE A 65 4.41 -7.22 -3.98
C PHE A 65 2.89 -7.29 -3.81
N PHE A 66 2.20 -6.49 -4.61
CA PHE A 66 0.77 -6.68 -4.83
C PHE A 66 0.47 -6.74 -6.32
N GLN A 67 -0.57 -7.48 -6.68
CA GLN A 67 -0.91 -7.72 -8.08
C GLN A 67 -2.42 -7.68 -8.30
N LEU A 68 -2.84 -6.93 -9.32
CA LEU A 68 -4.22 -6.89 -9.78
C LEU A 68 -4.54 -8.18 -10.55
N PHE A 69 -5.70 -8.78 -10.27
CA PHE A 69 -6.18 -9.96 -10.97
C PHE A 69 -7.70 -9.88 -11.22
N SER A 70 -8.18 -10.70 -12.15
CA SER A 70 -9.60 -10.95 -12.39
C SER A 70 -9.87 -12.45 -12.43
N GLY A 71 -11.02 -12.89 -11.91
CA GLY A 71 -11.30 -14.30 -11.68
C GLY A 71 -11.76 -14.60 -10.26
N PRO A 72 -12.09 -15.86 -9.97
CA PRO A 72 -12.60 -16.28 -8.66
C PRO A 72 -11.55 -16.17 -7.54
N ASN A 73 -10.25 -16.28 -7.87
CA ASN A 73 -9.11 -16.10 -6.96
C ASN A 73 -7.86 -15.78 -7.79
N TRP A 74 -6.77 -15.38 -7.14
CA TRP A 74 -5.53 -15.02 -7.84
C TRP A 74 -4.85 -16.19 -8.57
N THR A 75 -4.95 -17.41 -8.03
CA THR A 75 -4.24 -18.59 -8.58
C THR A 75 -4.84 -19.06 -9.91
N SER A 76 -6.18 -19.11 -10.01
CA SER A 76 -6.89 -19.51 -11.24
C SER A 76 -7.33 -18.32 -12.10
N GLY A 77 -7.12 -17.10 -11.63
CA GLY A 77 -7.51 -15.87 -12.31
C GLY A 77 -6.48 -15.39 -13.34
N ASN A 78 -6.91 -14.44 -14.16
CA ASN A 78 -6.04 -13.68 -15.05
C ASN A 78 -5.30 -12.62 -14.24
N LYS A 79 -3.97 -12.57 -14.43
CA LYS A 79 -3.09 -11.63 -13.73
C LYS A 79 -2.80 -10.45 -14.65
N TYR A 80 -2.87 -9.25 -14.08
CA TYR A 80 -2.60 -8.02 -14.81
C TYR A 80 -1.36 -7.35 -14.21
N GLU A 81 -1.53 -6.14 -13.68
CA GLU A 81 -0.44 -5.28 -13.22
C GLU A 81 0.19 -5.80 -11.94
N TYR A 82 1.52 -5.93 -11.99
CA TYR A 82 2.37 -6.33 -10.88
C TYR A 82 3.07 -5.10 -10.29
N PHE A 83 2.91 -4.90 -8.99
CA PHE A 83 3.46 -3.76 -8.26
C PHE A 83 4.39 -4.26 -7.15
N PRO A 84 5.71 -4.23 -7.36
CA PRO A 84 6.65 -4.45 -6.26
C PRO A 84 6.57 -3.28 -5.28
N LEU A 85 6.64 -3.55 -3.98
CA LEU A 85 6.82 -2.48 -3.00
C LEU A 85 8.18 -1.80 -3.19
N THR A 86 8.23 -0.50 -2.90
CA THR A 86 9.45 0.29 -2.99
C THR A 86 10.49 -0.22 -1.99
N PHE A 87 11.77 -0.08 -2.34
CA PHE A 87 12.86 -0.47 -1.46
C PHE A 87 12.72 0.22 -0.10
N GLY A 88 12.69 -0.56 0.97
CA GLY A 88 12.50 -0.03 2.32
C GLY A 88 11.05 -0.05 2.83
N VAL A 89 10.10 -0.54 2.03
CA VAL A 89 8.70 -0.78 2.44
C VAL A 89 8.40 -2.28 2.43
N MET A 90 7.70 -2.76 3.45
CA MET A 90 7.26 -4.16 3.56
C MET A 90 5.84 -4.27 4.12
N PHE A 91 5.17 -5.38 3.86
CA PHE A 91 3.93 -5.71 4.57
C PHE A 91 4.24 -6.07 6.03
N ALA A 92 3.48 -5.46 6.93
CA ALA A 92 3.29 -5.93 8.30
C ALA A 92 2.06 -6.87 8.38
N SER A 93 1.05 -6.62 7.53
CA SER A 93 -0.09 -7.50 7.29
C SER A 93 -0.39 -7.51 5.80
N PRO A 94 -0.32 -8.66 5.09
CA PRO A 94 -0.07 -10.01 5.62
C PRO A 94 1.33 -10.20 6.21
N ALA A 95 1.46 -11.10 7.19
CA ALA A 95 2.73 -11.42 7.85
C ALA A 95 3.75 -12.01 6.86
N SER A 96 5.04 -11.97 7.22
CA SER A 96 6.09 -12.56 6.38
C SER A 96 5.87 -14.07 6.21
N GLY A 97 6.07 -14.56 4.99
CA GLY A 97 5.75 -15.95 4.61
C GLY A 97 4.27 -16.18 4.32
N ALA A 98 3.42 -15.17 4.48
CA ALA A 98 1.99 -15.23 4.20
C ALA A 98 1.63 -14.30 3.05
N ALA A 99 0.41 -14.49 2.56
CA ALA A 99 -0.13 -13.66 1.51
C ALA A 99 -1.65 -13.66 1.60
N GLU A 100 -2.26 -12.51 1.36
CA GLU A 100 -3.70 -12.27 1.47
C GLU A 100 -4.26 -11.87 0.11
N GLU A 101 -5.53 -12.16 -0.17
CA GLU A 101 -6.22 -11.64 -1.34
C GLU A 101 -7.48 -10.89 -0.95
N ILE A 102 -7.73 -9.80 -1.64
CA ILE A 102 -8.93 -8.99 -1.50
C ILE A 102 -9.69 -9.07 -2.81
N THR A 103 -10.81 -9.79 -2.78
CA THR A 103 -11.69 -9.99 -3.95
C THR A 103 -12.99 -9.22 -3.77
N PHE A 104 -13.44 -8.60 -4.85
CA PHE A 104 -14.69 -7.88 -4.97
C PHE A 104 -15.64 -8.62 -5.93
N ASP A 105 -16.89 -8.77 -5.51
CA ASP A 105 -17.91 -9.48 -6.26
C ASP A 105 -18.43 -8.65 -7.43
N LEU A 106 -18.54 -9.31 -8.58
CA LEU A 106 -19.12 -8.78 -9.81
C LEU A 106 -20.48 -8.08 -9.54
N ARG A 107 -20.71 -6.95 -10.23
CA ARG A 107 -21.90 -6.07 -10.17
C ARG A 107 -22.12 -5.32 -8.85
N THR A 108 -21.61 -5.83 -7.74
CA THR A 108 -21.84 -5.20 -6.43
C THR A 108 -20.64 -4.41 -5.94
N GLY A 109 -19.42 -4.79 -6.35
CA GLY A 109 -18.19 -4.20 -5.83
C GLY A 109 -17.99 -4.47 -4.33
N LYS A 110 -18.84 -5.30 -3.71
CA LYS A 110 -18.73 -5.69 -2.31
C LYS A 110 -17.63 -6.73 -2.16
N ARG A 111 -17.09 -6.86 -0.95
CA ARG A 111 -16.11 -7.89 -0.68
C ARG A 111 -16.75 -9.26 -0.54
N THR A 112 -16.14 -10.25 -1.16
CA THR A 112 -16.52 -11.66 -1.01
C THR A 112 -16.25 -12.16 0.43
N ALA A 113 -15.24 -11.61 1.10
CA ALA A 113 -14.80 -12.01 2.43
C ALA A 113 -14.69 -10.81 3.39
N GLY A 114 -15.84 -10.38 3.94
CA GLY A 114 -15.93 -9.47 5.08
C GLY A 114 -15.07 -8.19 5.00
N THR A 115 -14.61 -7.71 6.16
CA THR A 115 -13.66 -6.60 6.29
C THR A 115 -12.24 -7.12 6.37
N SER A 116 -11.26 -6.41 5.79
CA SER A 116 -9.85 -6.69 6.09
C SER A 116 -8.99 -5.42 6.11
N SER A 117 -7.76 -5.58 6.61
CA SER A 117 -6.80 -4.50 6.72
C SER A 117 -5.43 -4.96 6.21
N ILE A 118 -4.87 -4.19 5.29
CA ILE A 118 -3.50 -4.35 4.81
C ILE A 118 -2.64 -3.30 5.50
N VAL A 119 -1.53 -3.74 6.07
CA VAL A 119 -0.61 -2.84 6.78
C VAL A 119 0.73 -2.89 6.09
N ILE A 120 1.22 -1.74 5.65
CA ILE A 120 2.59 -1.57 5.17
C ILE A 120 3.38 -0.74 6.17
N ARG A 121 4.68 -1.02 6.25
CA ARG A 121 5.60 -0.35 7.17
C ARG A 121 6.94 -0.09 6.50
N ASN A 122 7.67 0.87 7.04
CA ASN A 122 9.05 1.06 6.69
C ASN A 122 9.95 0.04 7.42
N VAL A 123 11.01 -0.42 6.75
CA VAL A 123 11.97 -1.40 7.31
C VAL A 123 12.96 -0.76 8.29
N ASP A 124 13.37 0.48 8.05
CA ASP A 124 14.34 1.20 8.89
C ASP A 124 13.69 1.79 10.15
N ASN A 125 12.41 2.14 10.06
CA ASN A 125 11.60 2.64 11.16
C ASN A 125 10.23 1.96 11.16
N THR A 126 10.13 0.87 11.91
CA THR A 126 8.90 0.06 12.02
C THR A 126 7.75 0.77 12.74
N SER A 127 7.98 1.94 13.36
CA SER A 127 6.93 2.79 13.91
C SER A 127 6.22 3.61 12.82
N LEU A 128 6.79 3.73 11.63
CA LEU A 128 6.14 4.34 10.47
C LEU A 128 5.35 3.26 9.73
N THR A 129 4.04 3.27 9.98
CA THR A 129 3.09 2.34 9.38
C THR A 129 1.97 3.09 8.67
N ARG A 130 1.39 2.45 7.66
CA ARG A 130 0.16 2.86 7.00
C ARG A 130 -0.80 1.68 6.99
N THR A 131 -2.04 1.95 7.38
CA THR A 131 -3.08 0.91 7.38
C THR A 131 -4.13 1.25 6.35
N ILE A 132 -4.37 0.32 5.45
CA ILE A 132 -5.43 0.38 4.46
C ILE A 132 -6.56 -0.54 4.92
N TYR A 133 -7.73 0.03 5.16
CA TYR A 133 -8.93 -0.71 5.54
C TYR A 133 -9.83 -0.89 4.33
N VAL A 134 -10.33 -2.11 4.17
CA VAL A 134 -11.35 -2.42 3.16
C VAL A 134 -12.58 -2.97 3.86
N SER A 135 -13.70 -2.27 3.73
CA SER A 135 -14.96 -2.67 4.35
C SER A 135 -15.63 -3.84 3.59
N SER A 136 -16.62 -4.47 4.21
CA SER A 136 -17.45 -5.49 3.54
C SER A 136 -18.21 -4.93 2.34
N GLU A 137 -18.54 -3.64 2.37
CA GLU A 137 -19.18 -2.92 1.26
C GLU A 137 -18.19 -2.52 0.16
N GLY A 138 -16.91 -2.88 0.29
CA GLY A 138 -15.86 -2.59 -0.69
C GLY A 138 -15.29 -1.17 -0.60
N ALA A 139 -15.64 -0.41 0.44
CA ALA A 139 -15.07 0.92 0.65
C ALA A 139 -13.61 0.81 1.11
N VAL A 140 -12.71 1.55 0.45
CA VAL A 140 -11.28 1.58 0.74
C VAL A 140 -10.93 2.88 1.46
N SER A 141 -10.29 2.79 2.61
CA SER A 141 -9.86 3.95 3.42
C SER A 141 -8.46 3.74 4.01
N THR A 142 -7.80 4.83 4.39
CA THR A 142 -6.43 4.80 4.93
C THR A 142 -6.33 5.52 6.27
N ASN A 143 -5.44 5.04 7.14
CA ASN A 143 -4.99 5.72 8.37
C ASN A 143 -3.46 5.79 8.40
#